data_AF-A0A2V9HHP0-F1
#
_entry.id   AF-A0A2V9HHP0-F1
#
_cell.length_a   1.000
_cell.length_b   1.000
_cell.length_c   1.000
_cell.angle_alpha   90.00
_cell.angle_beta   90.00
_cell.angle_gamma   90.00
#
_symmetry.space_group_name_H-M   'P 1'
#
loop_
_entity.id
_entity.type
_entity.pdbx_description
1 polymer ?
#
loop_
_entity_poly.entity_id
_entity_poly.type
_entity_poly.pdbx_seq_one_letter_code
_entity_poly.pdbx_strand_id
1 'polypeptide(L)'
;MPFMDLIKKAIFEEETLAQQPAQPAPTSGAVRPLVSAAPAYSPKGTRDNQFYTRLAKQTDLSAVPELAKIEAFAAPLTSVITDKALRYKAALATAQSQGGLTKDAILKGFDALQNVLNSSASTFNKQTDEVSRTEVDAKIAQISDLNEAIQQKQKEIADLQQQVKSMQSQTEVSRSKLQEAKSNFAAALERRRAEIQQQRKEFETILG
;
A
#
# COMPACT_ATOMS: atom_id res chain seq x y z
N MET A 1 22.47 -0.20 3.94
CA MET A 1 21.16 0.46 3.72
C MET A 1 20.81 1.31 4.93
N PRO A 2 20.35 2.56 4.73
CA PRO A 2 19.82 3.40 5.81
C PRO A 2 18.54 2.79 6.42
N PHE A 3 18.21 3.20 7.63
CA PHE A 3 17.11 2.62 8.41
C PHE A 3 15.73 2.97 7.82
N MET A 4 15.62 4.13 7.18
CA MET A 4 14.42 4.53 6.43
C MET A 4 14.12 3.59 5.26
N ASP A 5 15.12 3.13 4.52
CA ASP A 5 14.90 2.23 3.39
C ASP A 5 14.37 0.86 3.84
N LEU A 6 14.76 0.41 5.04
CA LEU A 6 14.22 -0.81 5.66
C LEU A 6 12.74 -0.65 6.03
N ILE A 7 12.36 0.51 6.57
CA ILE A 7 10.97 0.83 6.89
C ILE A 7 10.14 0.87 5.60
N LYS A 8 10.60 1.61 4.59
CA LYS A 8 9.91 1.71 3.30
C LYS A 8 9.77 0.35 2.62
N LYS A 9 10.83 -0.46 2.59
CA LYS A 9 10.78 -1.82 2.05
C LYS A 9 9.76 -2.69 2.78
N ALA A 10 9.72 -2.63 4.11
CA ALA A 10 8.76 -3.41 4.90
C ALA A 10 7.30 -2.96 4.69
N ILE A 11 7.06 -1.67 4.44
CA ILE A 11 5.71 -1.12 4.24
C ILE A 11 5.23 -1.29 2.79
N PHE A 12 6.12 -1.14 1.80
CA PHE A 12 5.73 -0.99 0.40
C PHE A 12 6.13 -2.16 -0.52
N GLU A 13 6.91 -3.13 -0.04
CA GLU A 13 7.43 -4.24 -0.88
C GLU A 13 6.85 -5.63 -0.51
N GLU A 14 5.74 -5.71 0.23
CA GLU A 14 5.07 -6.97 0.61
C GLU A 14 3.80 -7.25 -0.24
N GLU A 15 3.89 -7.17 -1.57
CA GLU A 15 2.79 -7.62 -2.46
C GLU A 15 3.28 -8.26 -3.78
N THR A 16 4.16 -9.26 -3.68
CA THR A 16 4.36 -10.26 -4.77
C THR A 16 4.44 -11.68 -4.23
N LEU A 17 3.52 -12.10 -3.35
CA LEU A 17 3.35 -13.52 -3.04
C LEU A 17 1.86 -13.90 -3.00
N ALA A 18 1.42 -14.40 -4.16
CA ALA A 18 0.47 -15.49 -4.37
C ALA A 18 -0.81 -15.51 -3.51
N GLN A 19 -1.92 -15.16 -4.14
CA GLN A 19 -3.24 -15.74 -3.86
C GLN A 19 -3.12 -17.27 -3.74
N GLN A 20 -3.47 -17.81 -2.58
CA GLN A 20 -3.76 -19.24 -2.43
C GLN A 20 -5.18 -19.37 -1.82
N PRO A 21 -6.12 -20.05 -2.50
CA PRO A 21 -7.51 -20.13 -2.06
C PRO A 21 -7.66 -21.03 -0.83
N ALA A 22 -8.53 -20.60 0.08
CA ALA A 22 -8.90 -21.28 1.32
C ALA A 22 -9.79 -22.52 1.07
N GLN A 23 -9.53 -23.62 1.80
CA GLN A 23 -10.58 -24.55 2.32
C GLN A 23 -10.00 -25.61 3.30
N PRO A 24 -10.83 -26.35 4.09
CA PRO A 24 -10.98 -26.16 5.54
C PRO A 24 -10.49 -27.32 6.44
N ALA A 25 -10.53 -27.10 7.75
CA ALA A 25 -10.07 -27.98 8.84
C ALA A 25 -10.84 -29.32 9.00
N PRO A 26 -10.27 -30.27 9.78
CA PRO A 26 -11.04 -30.84 10.89
C PRO A 26 -10.27 -30.93 12.22
N THR A 27 -11.06 -31.23 13.26
CA THR A 27 -10.87 -31.07 14.71
C THR A 27 -10.32 -32.29 15.46
N SER A 28 -10.00 -32.04 16.75
CA SER A 28 -9.91 -32.97 17.90
C SER A 28 -8.50 -33.51 18.21
N GLY A 29 -7.96 -33.48 19.43
CA GLY A 29 -8.46 -33.08 20.74
C GLY A 29 -7.39 -33.33 21.83
N ALA A 30 -7.81 -33.20 23.09
CA ALA A 30 -7.13 -33.53 24.37
C ALA A 30 -6.37 -32.40 25.10
N VAL A 31 -6.91 -32.08 26.29
CA VAL A 31 -6.46 -31.10 27.28
C VAL A 31 -5.98 -31.84 28.53
N ARG A 32 -4.79 -31.51 29.08
CA ARG A 32 -4.49 -31.39 30.54
C ARG A 32 -3.02 -30.94 30.81
N PRO A 33 -2.66 -30.45 32.02
CA PRO A 33 -2.08 -29.11 32.13
C PRO A 33 -0.71 -28.99 32.85
N LEU A 34 -0.08 -27.83 32.56
CA LEU A 34 0.81 -26.98 33.38
C LEU A 34 2.08 -27.59 34.01
N VAL A 35 3.21 -27.31 33.36
CA VAL A 35 4.46 -26.95 34.04
C VAL A 35 4.83 -25.54 33.59
N SER A 36 4.81 -24.59 34.52
CA SER A 36 5.14 -23.18 34.29
C SER A 36 6.65 -23.03 34.06
N ALA A 37 7.08 -23.17 32.80
CA ALA A 37 8.39 -22.72 32.35
C ALA A 37 8.29 -21.24 31.95
N ALA A 38 9.26 -20.44 32.39
CA ALA A 38 9.44 -19.04 31.98
C ALA A 38 9.28 -18.90 30.46
N PRO A 39 8.77 -17.75 29.95
CA PRO A 39 8.54 -17.59 28.51
C PRO A 39 9.88 -17.69 27.77
N ALA A 40 10.17 -18.89 27.28
CA ALA A 40 11.20 -19.12 26.30
C ALA A 40 10.77 -18.35 25.05
N TYR A 41 11.51 -17.29 24.76
CA TYR A 41 11.35 -16.50 23.54
C TYR A 41 11.40 -17.45 22.35
N SER A 42 10.24 -17.76 21.80
CA SER A 42 10.11 -18.53 20.57
C SER A 42 10.27 -17.51 19.44
N PRO A 43 11.30 -17.60 18.59
CA PRO A 43 11.46 -16.67 17.49
C PRO A 43 10.29 -16.89 16.53
N LYS A 44 9.30 -16.00 16.57
CA LYS A 44 8.22 -15.97 15.59
C LYS A 44 8.82 -15.64 14.24
N GLY A 45 8.99 -16.67 13.42
CA GLY A 45 9.05 -16.58 11.97
C GLY A 45 10.30 -15.91 11.42
N THR A 46 10.88 -16.53 10.42
CA THR A 46 11.82 -15.97 9.45
C THR A 46 11.24 -14.76 8.71
N ARG A 47 10.93 -13.66 9.42
CA ARG A 47 10.93 -12.33 8.82
C ARG A 47 12.38 -11.88 8.81
N ASP A 48 12.83 -11.41 7.65
CA ASP A 48 14.20 -10.97 7.41
C ASP A 48 14.69 -10.11 8.59
N ASN A 49 15.55 -10.68 9.42
CA ASN A 49 15.79 -10.21 10.79
C ASN A 49 16.82 -9.06 10.77
N GLN A 50 16.72 -8.19 9.76
CA GLN A 50 17.65 -7.09 9.49
C GLN A 50 17.54 -6.01 10.57
N PHE A 51 16.33 -5.79 11.12
CA PHE A 51 16.11 -4.93 12.28
C PHE A 51 16.82 -5.47 13.52
N TYR A 52 16.67 -6.77 13.83
CA TYR A 52 17.39 -7.39 14.94
C TYR A 52 18.91 -7.36 14.72
N THR A 53 19.38 -7.69 13.52
CA THR A 53 20.81 -7.69 13.19
C THR A 53 21.41 -6.29 13.37
N ARG A 54 20.67 -5.24 13.03
CA ARG A 54 21.12 -3.86 13.21
C ARG A 54 21.06 -3.42 14.68
N LEU A 55 20.00 -3.75 15.40
CA LEU A 55 19.88 -3.47 16.83
C LEU A 55 20.97 -4.20 17.62
N ALA A 56 21.25 -5.46 17.29
CA ALA A 56 22.32 -6.25 17.89
C ALA A 56 23.70 -5.63 17.63
N LYS A 57 23.97 -5.14 16.40
CA LYS A 57 25.21 -4.40 16.11
C LYS A 57 25.33 -3.08 16.88
N GLN A 58 24.23 -2.38 17.11
CA GLN A 58 24.23 -1.12 17.87
C GLN A 58 24.34 -1.32 19.39
N THR A 59 24.08 -2.54 19.88
CA THR A 59 24.04 -2.87 21.30
C THR A 59 25.06 -3.93 21.68
N ASP A 60 26.10 -4.06 20.87
CA ASP A 60 27.19 -4.97 21.13
C ASP A 60 27.94 -4.54 22.41
N LEU A 61 28.46 -5.52 23.15
CA LEU A 61 29.18 -5.26 24.41
C LEU A 61 30.44 -4.44 24.15
N SER A 62 31.04 -4.58 22.97
CA SER A 62 32.16 -3.78 22.49
C SER A 62 31.84 -2.29 22.31
N ALA A 63 30.56 -1.91 22.18
CA ALA A 63 30.13 -0.52 22.01
C ALA A 63 30.28 0.32 23.29
N VAL A 64 30.38 -0.33 24.46
CA VAL A 64 30.57 0.32 25.75
C VAL A 64 31.98 0.00 26.28
N PRO A 65 32.84 0.99 26.54
CA PRO A 65 34.23 0.78 26.94
C PRO A 65 34.41 -0.15 28.17
N GLU A 66 33.49 -0.06 29.13
CA GLU A 66 33.48 -0.88 30.34
C GLU A 66 33.20 -2.36 30.05
N LEU A 67 32.27 -2.62 29.14
CA LEU A 67 31.86 -3.98 28.74
C LEU A 67 32.85 -4.59 27.74
N ALA A 68 33.44 -3.76 26.87
CA ALA A 68 34.51 -4.14 25.96
C ALA A 68 35.74 -4.71 26.69
N LYS A 69 36.07 -4.18 27.87
CA LYS A 69 37.15 -4.71 28.72
C LYS A 69 36.85 -6.15 29.17
N ILE A 70 35.62 -6.43 29.59
CA ILE A 70 35.21 -7.79 29.97
C ILE A 70 35.31 -8.74 28.78
N GLU A 71 34.92 -8.28 27.59
CA GLU A 71 35.00 -9.06 26.36
C GLU A 71 36.46 -9.34 25.95
N ALA A 72 37.36 -8.36 26.09
CA ALA A 72 38.79 -8.53 25.85
C ALA A 72 39.44 -9.57 26.77
N PHE A 73 38.99 -9.67 28.03
CA PHE A 73 39.44 -10.73 28.96
C PHE A 73 38.75 -12.07 28.72
N ALA A 74 37.52 -12.08 28.19
CA ALA A 74 36.78 -13.30 27.88
C ALA A 74 37.24 -13.96 26.57
N ALA A 75 37.65 -13.17 25.57
CA ALA A 75 38.06 -13.65 24.25
C ALA A 75 39.18 -14.73 24.29
N PRO A 76 40.32 -14.54 24.97
CA PRO A 76 41.39 -15.53 25.04
C PRO A 76 41.01 -16.78 25.85
N LEU A 77 40.00 -16.69 26.73
CA LEU A 77 39.51 -17.83 27.52
C LEU A 77 38.57 -18.74 26.70
N THR A 78 38.25 -18.39 25.46
CA THR A 78 37.33 -19.15 24.61
C THR A 78 37.84 -20.54 24.25
N SER A 79 39.15 -20.72 24.13
CA SER A 79 39.79 -22.03 23.86
C SER A 79 39.90 -22.93 25.09
N VAL A 80 39.80 -22.36 26.30
CA VAL A 80 40.06 -23.05 27.57
C VAL A 80 38.77 -23.33 28.35
N ILE A 81 37.82 -22.40 28.34
CA ILE A 81 36.55 -22.52 29.05
C ILE A 81 35.42 -22.51 28.03
N THR A 82 34.86 -23.69 27.75
CA THR A 82 33.76 -23.87 26.80
C THR A 82 32.44 -23.30 27.34
N ASP A 83 32.24 -23.34 28.67
CA ASP A 83 31.06 -22.77 29.33
C ASP A 83 31.11 -21.23 29.35
N LYS A 84 30.12 -20.60 28.72
CA LYS A 84 30.06 -19.14 28.58
C LYS A 84 29.93 -18.44 29.93
N ALA A 85 29.12 -18.96 30.85
CA ALA A 85 28.88 -18.32 32.14
C ALA A 85 30.15 -18.32 33.00
N LEU A 86 30.86 -19.44 33.02
CA LEU A 86 32.13 -19.59 33.73
C LEU A 86 33.23 -18.72 33.11
N ARG A 87 33.27 -18.63 31.77
CA ARG A 87 34.21 -17.77 31.03
C ARG A 87 34.04 -16.29 31.38
N TYR A 88 32.80 -15.79 31.30
CA TYR A 88 32.51 -14.41 31.64
C TYR A 88 32.69 -14.13 33.14
N LYS A 89 32.44 -15.10 34.03
CA LYS A 89 32.74 -14.99 35.46
C LYS A 89 34.24 -14.82 35.71
N ALA A 90 35.09 -15.61 35.04
CA ALA A 90 36.54 -15.49 35.13
C ALA A 90 37.04 -14.16 34.53
N ALA A 91 36.55 -13.79 33.35
CA ALA A 91 36.88 -12.52 32.70
C ALA A 91 36.46 -11.31 33.55
N LEU A 92 35.30 -11.37 34.19
CA LEU A 92 34.82 -10.35 35.11
C LEU A 92 35.71 -10.22 36.35
N ALA A 93 36.11 -11.34 36.97
CA ALA A 93 37.03 -11.33 38.10
C ALA A 93 38.39 -10.69 37.73
N THR A 94 38.90 -10.98 36.52
CA THR A 94 40.12 -10.36 35.98
C THR A 94 39.92 -8.87 35.69
N ALA A 95 38.80 -8.49 35.08
CA ALA A 95 38.48 -7.08 34.79
C ALA A 95 38.32 -6.23 36.05
N GLN A 96 37.75 -6.80 37.13
CA GLN A 96 37.61 -6.14 38.43
C GLN A 96 38.96 -6.00 39.15
N SER A 97 39.78 -7.06 39.16
CA SER A 97 41.06 -7.08 39.88
C SER A 97 42.20 -6.35 39.16
N GLN A 98 42.28 -6.42 37.83
CA GLN A 98 43.38 -5.85 37.04
C GLN A 98 42.98 -4.60 36.26
N GLY A 99 41.70 -4.47 35.90
CA GLY A 99 41.17 -3.38 35.06
C GLY A 99 40.48 -2.25 35.82
N GLY A 100 40.42 -2.33 37.16
CA GLY A 100 39.76 -1.33 38.01
C GLY A 100 38.25 -1.20 37.78
N LEU A 101 37.62 -2.20 37.18
CA LEU A 101 36.22 -2.15 36.78
C LEU A 101 35.32 -2.37 38.00
N THR A 102 34.45 -1.41 38.31
CA THR A 102 33.51 -1.54 39.44
C THR A 102 32.19 -2.17 38.99
N LYS A 103 31.46 -2.77 39.94
CA LYS A 103 30.11 -3.30 39.68
C LYS A 103 29.18 -2.22 39.11
N ASP A 104 29.25 -1.01 39.65
CA ASP A 104 28.41 0.12 39.20
C ASP A 104 28.75 0.57 37.79
N ALA A 105 30.03 0.54 37.38
CA ALA A 105 30.44 0.87 36.02
C ALA A 105 29.88 -0.13 34.99
N ILE A 106 29.83 -1.42 35.35
CA ILE A 106 29.28 -2.49 34.50
C ILE A 106 27.77 -2.33 34.35
N LEU A 107 27.06 -2.12 35.47
CA LEU A 107 25.61 -1.92 35.44
C LEU A 107 25.25 -0.67 34.63
N LYS A 108 25.97 0.44 34.81
CA LYS A 108 25.83 1.65 33.97
C LYS A 108 26.10 1.38 32.50
N GLY A 109 27.03 0.49 32.18
CA GLY A 109 27.29 0.07 30.80
C GLY A 109 26.10 -0.65 30.17
N PHE A 110 25.45 -1.55 30.91
CA PHE A 110 24.22 -2.19 30.44
C PHE A 110 23.04 -1.21 30.35
N ASP A 111 22.92 -0.27 31.28
CA ASP A 111 21.93 0.81 31.22
C ASP A 111 22.15 1.69 29.97
N ALA A 112 23.41 1.96 29.60
CA ALA A 112 23.75 2.68 28.37
C ALA A 112 23.30 1.91 27.11
N LEU A 113 23.51 0.59 27.06
CA LEU A 113 23.02 -0.25 25.95
C LEU A 113 21.48 -0.25 25.87
N GLN A 114 20.79 -0.32 27.01
CA GLN A 114 19.32 -0.19 27.05
C GLN A 114 18.85 1.19 26.59
N ASN A 115 19.54 2.26 26.95
CA ASN A 115 19.24 3.61 26.48
C ASN A 115 19.40 3.74 24.96
N VAL A 116 20.41 3.08 24.39
CA VAL A 116 20.58 2.99 22.92
C VAL A 116 19.39 2.28 22.29
N LEU A 117 18.92 1.16 22.84
CA LEU A 117 17.69 0.48 22.36
C LEU A 117 16.46 1.38 22.43
N ASN A 118 16.26 2.06 23.56
CA ASN A 118 15.12 2.96 23.75
C ASN A 118 15.15 4.14 22.77
N SER A 119 16.33 4.69 22.52
CA SER A 119 16.53 5.75 21.52
C SER A 119 16.26 5.26 20.10
N SER A 120 16.75 4.07 19.75
CA SER A 120 16.47 3.42 18.45
C SER A 120 14.98 3.14 18.26
N ALA A 121 14.27 2.68 19.30
CA ALA A 121 12.82 2.46 19.25
C ALA A 121 12.04 3.78 19.07
N SER A 122 12.39 4.82 19.83
CA SER A 122 11.80 6.16 19.67
C SER A 122 12.03 6.71 18.25
N THR A 123 13.23 6.51 17.71
CA THR A 123 13.57 6.95 16.35
C THR A 123 12.75 6.20 15.30
N PHE A 124 12.63 4.88 15.42
CA PHE A 124 11.81 4.06 14.54
C PHE A 124 10.36 4.48 14.53
N ASN A 125 9.76 4.73 15.71
CA ASN A 125 8.37 5.15 15.79
C ASN A 125 8.16 6.50 15.10
N LYS A 126 9.02 7.50 15.38
CA LYS A 126 8.94 8.82 14.73
C LYS A 126 9.05 8.71 13.21
N GLN A 127 9.98 7.90 12.73
CA GLN A 127 10.22 7.71 11.30
C GLN A 127 9.09 6.95 10.62
N THR A 128 8.48 5.98 11.30
CA THR A 128 7.31 5.25 10.81
C THR A 128 6.09 6.18 10.75
N ASP A 129 5.88 7.02 11.76
CA ASP A 129 4.81 8.03 11.77
C ASP A 129 4.98 9.04 10.63
N GLU A 130 6.22 9.46 10.36
CA GLU A 130 6.54 10.36 9.26
C GLU A 130 6.24 9.72 7.89
N VAL A 131 6.65 8.48 7.67
CA VAL A 131 6.34 7.74 6.43
C VAL A 131 4.83 7.53 6.27
N SER A 132 4.13 7.19 7.36
CA SER A 132 2.66 7.07 7.36
C SER A 132 2.01 8.37 6.90
N ARG A 133 2.40 9.50 7.48
CA ARG A 133 1.81 10.80 7.14
C ARG A 133 2.16 11.29 5.74
N THR A 134 3.41 11.11 5.32
CA THR A 134 3.90 11.70 4.06
C THR A 134 3.57 10.84 2.85
N GLU A 135 3.56 9.53 2.98
CA GLU A 135 3.36 8.62 1.85
C GLU A 135 1.98 7.95 1.88
N VAL A 136 1.52 7.45 3.03
CA VAL A 136 0.22 6.76 3.12
C VAL A 136 -0.92 7.76 3.07
N ASP A 137 -0.94 8.77 3.95
CA ASP A 137 -2.03 9.74 3.97
C ASP A 137 -2.10 10.57 2.67
N ALA A 138 -0.94 10.87 2.07
CA ALA A 138 -0.89 11.52 0.77
C ALA A 138 -1.47 10.66 -0.36
N LYS A 139 -1.20 9.35 -0.37
CA LYS A 139 -1.83 8.41 -1.32
C LYS A 139 -3.33 8.30 -1.07
N ILE A 140 -3.79 8.30 0.17
CA ILE A 140 -5.21 8.31 0.52
C ILE A 140 -5.89 9.56 -0.04
N ALA A 141 -5.28 10.74 0.13
CA ALA A 141 -5.79 11.99 -0.44
C ALA A 141 -5.86 11.92 -1.98
N GLN A 142 -4.81 11.43 -2.65
CA GLN A 142 -4.80 11.24 -4.11
C GLN A 142 -5.89 10.28 -4.58
N ILE A 143 -6.16 9.20 -3.83
CA ILE A 143 -7.26 8.27 -4.14
C ILE A 143 -8.61 8.97 -4.03
N SER A 144 -8.79 9.84 -3.03
CA SER A 144 -10.01 10.64 -2.87
C SER A 144 -10.22 11.55 -4.08
N ASP A 145 -9.20 12.32 -4.46
CA ASP A 145 -9.25 13.23 -5.61
C ASP A 145 -9.57 12.50 -6.92
N LEU A 146 -8.96 11.32 -7.13
CA LEU A 146 -9.24 10.47 -8.29
C LEU A 146 -10.69 9.96 -8.29
N ASN A 147 -11.23 9.58 -7.13
CA ASN A 147 -12.62 9.14 -7.03
C ASN A 147 -13.61 10.27 -7.34
N GLU A 148 -13.34 11.49 -6.88
CA GLU A 148 -14.14 12.68 -7.22
C GLU A 148 -14.09 12.97 -8.73
N ALA A 149 -12.90 12.90 -9.34
CA ALA A 149 -12.74 13.07 -10.78
C ALA A 149 -13.51 12.00 -11.57
N ILE A 150 -13.50 10.74 -11.11
CA ILE A 150 -14.28 9.65 -11.71
C ILE A 150 -15.77 9.96 -11.65
N GLN A 151 -16.30 10.39 -10.50
CA GLN A 151 -17.72 10.72 -10.36
C GLN A 151 -18.12 11.88 -11.29
N GLN A 152 -17.29 12.92 -11.38
CA GLN A 152 -17.54 14.04 -12.27
C GLN A 152 -17.56 13.61 -13.75
N LYS A 153 -16.63 12.73 -14.16
CA LYS A 153 -16.59 12.19 -15.53
C LYS A 153 -17.77 11.27 -15.83
N GLN A 154 -18.23 10.48 -14.86
CA GLN A 154 -19.44 9.67 -15.00
C GLN A 154 -20.69 10.54 -15.24
N LYS A 155 -20.79 11.68 -14.54
CA LYS A 155 -21.88 12.64 -14.76
C LYS A 155 -21.82 13.24 -16.17
N GLU A 156 -20.64 13.66 -16.62
CA GLU A 156 -20.43 14.19 -17.98
C GLU A 156 -20.81 13.16 -19.06
N ILE A 157 -20.46 11.89 -18.85
CA ILE A 157 -20.86 10.79 -19.75
C ILE A 157 -22.39 10.66 -19.80
N ALA A 158 -23.07 10.72 -18.66
CA ALA A 158 -24.53 10.62 -18.61
C ALA A 158 -25.20 11.79 -19.35
N ASP A 159 -24.69 13.01 -19.18
CA ASP A 159 -25.18 14.21 -19.86
C ASP A 159 -25.00 14.10 -21.39
N LEU A 160 -23.83 13.64 -21.83
CA LEU A 160 -23.55 13.40 -23.26
C LEU A 160 -24.45 12.31 -23.84
N GLN A 161 -24.70 11.22 -23.11
CA GLN A 161 -25.63 10.17 -23.54
C GLN A 161 -27.05 10.71 -23.71
N GLN A 162 -27.49 11.62 -22.84
CA GLN A 162 -28.80 12.25 -22.95
C GLN A 162 -28.87 13.18 -24.17
N GLN A 163 -27.81 13.95 -24.44
CA GLN A 163 -27.73 14.78 -25.65
C GLN A 163 -27.80 13.94 -26.93
N VAL A 164 -27.08 12.82 -26.99
CA VAL A 164 -27.13 11.90 -28.14
C VAL A 164 -28.56 11.41 -28.39
N LYS A 165 -29.28 10.97 -27.34
CA LYS A 165 -30.68 10.53 -27.48
C LYS A 165 -31.59 11.65 -28.00
N SER A 166 -31.41 12.87 -27.48
CA SER A 166 -32.17 14.03 -27.94
C SER A 166 -31.92 14.34 -29.42
N MET A 167 -30.65 14.33 -29.84
CA MET A 167 -30.26 14.58 -31.23
C MET A 167 -30.77 13.49 -32.18
N GLN A 168 -30.76 12.22 -31.74
CA GLN A 168 -31.33 11.11 -32.50
C GLN A 168 -32.82 11.31 -32.75
N SER A 169 -33.60 11.60 -31.70
CA SER A 169 -35.03 11.90 -31.83
C SER A 169 -35.30 13.10 -32.73
N GLN A 170 -34.54 14.19 -32.58
CA GLN A 170 -34.68 15.37 -33.45
C GLN A 170 -34.37 15.05 -34.92
N THR A 171 -33.39 14.18 -35.17
CA THR A 171 -33.03 13.74 -36.53
C THR A 171 -34.14 12.91 -37.15
N GLU A 172 -34.75 11.99 -36.40
CA GLU A 172 -35.90 11.19 -36.85
C GLU A 172 -37.10 12.07 -37.19
N VAL A 173 -37.44 13.03 -36.31
CA VAL A 173 -38.52 14.00 -36.56
C VAL A 173 -38.24 14.82 -37.81
N SER A 174 -37.01 15.31 -37.98
CA SER A 174 -36.62 16.09 -39.16
C SER A 174 -36.70 15.26 -40.44
N ARG A 175 -36.28 13.99 -40.39
CA ARG A 175 -36.38 13.05 -41.51
C ARG A 175 -37.84 12.78 -41.89
N SER A 176 -38.72 12.61 -40.90
CA SER A 176 -40.16 12.44 -41.14
C SER A 176 -40.77 13.67 -41.82
N LYS A 177 -40.50 14.87 -41.28
CA LYS A 177 -40.98 16.13 -41.86
C LYS A 177 -40.47 16.35 -43.29
N LEU A 178 -39.20 16.00 -43.56
CA LEU A 178 -38.65 16.08 -44.91
C LEU A 178 -39.38 15.15 -45.87
N GLN A 179 -39.68 13.92 -45.44
CA GLN A 179 -40.42 12.96 -46.26
C GLN A 179 -41.85 13.43 -46.53
N GLU A 180 -42.52 13.98 -45.52
CA GLU A 180 -43.85 14.58 -45.66
C GLU A 180 -43.83 15.76 -46.64
N ALA A 181 -42.87 16.67 -46.50
CA ALA A 181 -42.70 17.80 -47.41
C ALA A 181 -42.47 17.35 -48.87
N LYS A 182 -41.65 16.31 -49.08
CA LYS A 182 -41.44 15.71 -50.41
C LYS A 182 -42.74 15.14 -50.99
N SER A 183 -43.50 14.41 -50.18
CA SER A 183 -44.79 13.85 -50.59
C SER A 183 -45.80 14.95 -50.96
N ASN A 184 -45.91 15.97 -50.11
CA ASN A 184 -46.81 17.11 -50.33
C ASN A 184 -46.43 17.88 -51.60
N PHE A 185 -45.13 18.11 -51.82
CA PHE A 185 -44.65 18.74 -53.05
C PHE A 185 -44.98 17.92 -54.30
N ALA A 186 -44.74 16.60 -54.27
CA ALA A 186 -45.05 15.72 -55.40
C ALA A 186 -46.56 15.74 -55.73
N ALA A 187 -47.43 15.67 -54.71
CA ALA A 187 -48.87 15.76 -54.88
C ALA A 187 -49.31 17.12 -55.46
N ALA A 188 -48.74 18.23 -54.95
CA ALA A 188 -49.01 19.57 -55.46
C ALA A 188 -48.55 19.73 -56.92
N LEU A 189 -47.38 19.18 -57.28
CA LEU A 189 -46.85 19.19 -58.63
C LEU A 189 -47.76 18.45 -59.61
N GLU A 190 -48.20 17.23 -59.26
CA GLU A 190 -49.12 16.45 -60.10
C GLU A 190 -50.48 17.12 -60.27
N ARG A 191 -51.04 17.65 -59.17
CA ARG A 191 -52.27 18.44 -59.24
C ARG A 191 -52.12 19.64 -60.19
N ARG A 192 -51.02 20.38 -60.08
CA ARG A 192 -50.78 21.55 -60.95
C ARG A 192 -50.59 21.16 -62.41
N ARG A 193 -49.93 20.03 -62.68
CA ARG A 193 -49.81 19.47 -64.04
C ARG A 193 -51.18 19.13 -64.63
N ALA A 194 -52.03 18.46 -63.86
CA ALA A 194 -53.39 18.13 -64.30
C ALA A 194 -54.23 19.38 -64.57
N GLU A 195 -54.18 20.39 -63.70
CA GLU A 195 -54.85 21.68 -63.91
C GLU A 195 -54.39 22.36 -65.21
N ILE A 196 -53.08 22.42 -65.47
CA ILE A 196 -52.54 23.02 -66.70
C ILE A 196 -52.98 22.24 -67.95
N GLN A 197 -52.99 20.90 -67.89
CA GLN A 197 -53.47 20.08 -69.01
C GLN A 197 -54.96 20.28 -69.28
N GLN A 198 -55.77 20.42 -68.23
CA GLN A 198 -57.20 20.70 -68.35
C GLN A 198 -57.43 22.08 -68.98
N GLN A 199 -56.75 23.11 -68.47
CA GLN A 199 -56.80 24.46 -69.05
C GLN A 199 -56.41 24.46 -70.53
N ARG A 200 -55.35 23.73 -70.90
CA ARG A 200 -54.95 23.59 -72.30
C ARG A 200 -56.08 23.03 -73.18
N LYS A 201 -56.74 21.96 -72.75
CA LYS A 201 -57.87 21.35 -73.51
C LYS A 201 -59.05 22.31 -73.66
N GLU A 202 -59.34 23.08 -72.62
CA GLU A 202 -60.39 24.10 -72.66
C GLU A 202 -60.05 25.18 -73.71
N PHE A 203 -58.81 25.68 -73.72
CA PHE A 203 -58.37 26.64 -74.75
C PHE A 203 -58.36 26.07 -76.16
N GLU A 204 -57.94 24.80 -76.35
CA GLU A 204 -58.01 24.12 -77.66
C GLU A 204 -59.45 24.04 -78.19
N THR A 205 -60.43 23.86 -77.30
CA THR A 205 -61.87 23.83 -77.66
C THR A 205 -62.41 25.22 -78.02
N ILE A 206 -61.90 26.28 -77.41
CA ILE A 206 -62.33 27.67 -77.69
C ILE A 206 -61.74 28.18 -79.02
N LEU A 207 -60.55 27.72 -79.38
CA LEU A 207 -59.80 28.21 -80.55
C LEU A 207 -60.07 27.42 -81.85
N GLY A 208 -60.65 26.22 -81.77
CA GLY A 208 -61.03 25.37 -82.91
C GLY A 208 -62.49 25.54 -83.30
#